data_AF-A0A023D6Z5-F1
#
_entry.id   AF-A0A023D6Z5-F1
#
_cell.length_a   1.000
_cell.length_b   1.000
_cell.length_c   1.000
_cell.angle_alpha   90.00
_cell.angle_beta   90.00
_cell.angle_gamma   90.00
#
_symmetry.space_group_name_H-M   'P 1'
#
loop_
_entity.id
_entity.type
_entity.pdbx_description
1 polymer ?
#
loop_
_entity_poly.entity_id
_entity_poly.type
_entity_poly.pdbx_seq_one_letter_code
_entity_poly.pdbx_strand_id
1 'polypeptide(L)'
;MKNPKPEMIRSARAASGLTQTEAAKIVSVSLVTWARWEAGTCLMPRGLYDLFMISTNQSEVVCEQSLLRGLDDLISDAVALRRKIISTRPAIPAE
;
A
#
# COMPACT_ATOMS: atom_id res chain seq x y z
N MET A 1 10.68 3.81 -22.07
CA MET A 1 10.19 3.83 -20.67
C MET A 1 11.36 4.21 -19.76
N LYS A 2 11.15 5.03 -18.72
CA LYS A 2 12.24 5.51 -17.84
C LYS A 2 12.28 4.72 -16.53
N ASN A 3 13.49 4.45 -16.02
CA ASN A 3 13.71 3.84 -14.71
C ASN A 3 13.29 4.81 -13.59
N PRO A 4 12.79 4.32 -12.45
CA PRO A 4 12.45 5.17 -11.31
C PRO A 4 13.71 5.85 -10.74
N LYS A 5 13.51 7.01 -10.12
CA LYS A 5 14.56 7.69 -9.36
C LYS A 5 14.73 7.00 -7.99
N PRO A 6 15.93 7.03 -7.38
CA PRO A 6 16.17 6.46 -6.05
C PRO A 6 15.19 6.93 -4.97
N GLU A 7 14.82 8.22 -5.01
CA GLU A 7 13.82 8.81 -4.11
C GLU A 7 12.44 8.18 -4.27
N MET A 8 12.01 7.89 -5.50
CA MET A 8 10.72 7.24 -5.76
C MET A 8 10.68 5.83 -5.17
N ILE A 9 11.78 5.08 -5.29
CA ILE A 9 11.91 3.73 -4.73
C ILE A 9 11.81 3.77 -3.20
N ARG A 10 12.53 4.71 -2.57
CA ARG A 10 12.51 4.91 -1.12
C ARG A 10 11.13 5.30 -0.62
N SER A 11 10.46 6.25 -1.30
CA SER A 11 9.12 6.70 -0.95
C SER A 11 8.08 5.59 -1.11
N ALA A 12 8.14 4.82 -2.20
CA ALA A 12 7.25 3.68 -2.42
C ALA A 12 7.39 2.66 -1.29
N ARG A 13 8.62 2.26 -0.94
CA ARG A 13 8.86 1.35 0.19
C ARG A 13 8.33 1.92 1.52
N ALA A 14 8.64 3.17 1.82
CA ALA A 14 8.21 3.81 3.07
C ALA A 14 6.68 3.86 3.18
N ALA A 15 5.98 4.16 2.08
CA ALA A 15 4.52 4.16 2.05
C ALA A 15 3.90 2.76 2.22
N SER A 16 4.62 1.68 1.92
CA SER A 16 4.21 0.31 2.23
C SER A 16 4.52 -0.13 3.66
N GLY A 17 5.22 0.69 4.46
CA GLY A 17 5.65 0.32 5.81
C GLY A 17 6.72 -0.77 5.87
N LEU A 18 7.43 -1.04 4.76
CA LEU A 18 8.38 -2.15 4.64
C LEU A 18 9.82 -1.72 4.97
N THR A 19 10.56 -2.65 5.54
CA THR A 19 12.03 -2.60 5.61
C THR A 19 12.65 -2.86 4.23
N GLN A 20 13.92 -2.49 4.03
CA GLN A 20 14.63 -2.77 2.77
C GLN A 20 14.72 -4.27 2.48
N THR A 21 14.86 -5.11 3.52
CA THR A 21 14.92 -6.57 3.39
C THR A 21 13.59 -7.15 2.91
N GLU A 22 12.47 -6.66 3.44
CA GLU A 22 11.13 -7.12 3.01
C GLU A 22 10.83 -6.68 1.58
N ALA A 23 11.17 -5.44 1.23
CA ALA A 23 10.99 -4.92 -0.12
C ALA A 23 11.84 -5.68 -1.16
N ALA A 24 13.08 -6.03 -0.81
CA ALA A 24 13.93 -6.87 -1.65
C ALA A 24 13.34 -8.25 -1.91
N LYS A 25 12.72 -8.87 -0.90
CA LYS A 25 12.04 -10.17 -1.03
C LYS A 25 10.84 -10.12 -1.97
N ILE A 26 10.06 -9.03 -1.96
CA ILE A 26 8.89 -8.86 -2.85
C ILE A 26 9.28 -9.00 -4.33
N VAL A 27 10.42 -8.43 -4.72
CA VAL A 27 10.91 -8.50 -6.11
C VAL A 27 12.01 -9.54 -6.30
N SER A 28 12.17 -10.48 -5.36
CA SER A 28 13.12 -11.59 -5.42
C SER A 28 14.59 -11.20 -5.68
N VAL A 29 15.07 -10.14 -5.01
CA VAL A 29 16.48 -9.70 -5.06
C VAL A 29 17.13 -9.69 -3.67
N SER A 30 18.46 -9.53 -3.66
CA SER A 30 19.20 -9.37 -2.40
C SER A 30 18.95 -8.01 -1.74
N LEU A 31 19.09 -7.93 -0.42
CA LEU A 31 19.08 -6.67 0.35
C LEU A 31 20.07 -5.65 -0.23
N VAL A 32 21.29 -6.10 -0.57
CA VAL A 32 22.35 -5.23 -1.09
C VAL A 32 21.93 -4.60 -2.42
N THR A 33 21.27 -5.37 -3.30
CA THR A 33 20.75 -4.88 -4.57
C THR A 33 19.71 -3.78 -4.33
N TRP A 34 18.75 -4.02 -3.43
CA TRP A 34 17.73 -3.04 -3.07
C TRP A 34 18.33 -1.75 -2.48
N ALA A 35 19.26 -1.88 -1.54
CA ALA A 35 19.94 -0.73 -0.92
C ALA A 35 20.70 0.12 -1.96
N ARG A 36 21.36 -0.51 -2.95
CA ARG A 36 22.04 0.22 -4.03
C ARG A 36 21.07 0.99 -4.93
N TRP A 37 19.86 0.49 -5.14
CA TRP A 37 18.81 1.23 -5.84
C TRP A 37 18.36 2.47 -5.08
N GLU A 38 18.14 2.36 -3.75
CA GLU A 38 17.77 3.50 -2.91
C GLU A 38 18.89 4.52 -2.70
N ALA A 39 20.14 4.08 -2.80
CA ALA A 39 21.32 4.94 -2.77
C ALA A 39 21.62 5.59 -4.14
N GLY A 40 21.01 5.09 -5.23
CA GLY A 40 21.30 5.55 -6.59
C GLY A 40 22.64 5.08 -7.14
N THR A 41 23.31 4.13 -6.47
CA THR A 41 24.56 3.53 -6.96
C THR A 41 24.32 2.63 -8.18
N CYS A 42 23.12 2.05 -8.30
CA CYS A 42 22.68 1.41 -9.52
C CYS A 42 21.21 1.72 -9.84
N LEU A 43 20.84 1.58 -11.10
CA LEU A 43 19.48 1.83 -11.57
C LEU A 43 18.59 0.61 -11.29
N MET A 44 17.39 0.86 -10.75
CA MET A 44 16.35 -0.15 -10.67
C MET A 44 15.70 -0.32 -12.06
N PRO A 45 15.61 -1.54 -12.60
CA PRO A 45 14.84 -1.79 -13.81
C PRO A 45 13.38 -1.41 -13.62
N ARG A 46 12.80 -0.69 -14.59
CA ARG A 46 11.40 -0.26 -14.52
C ARG A 46 10.41 -1.41 -14.26
N GLY A 47 10.59 -2.57 -14.89
CA GLY A 47 9.70 -3.72 -14.69
C GLY A 47 9.69 -4.28 -13.26
N LEU A 48 10.83 -4.22 -12.55
CA LEU A 48 10.88 -4.62 -11.13
C LEU A 48 10.20 -3.58 -10.24
N TYR A 49 10.28 -2.31 -10.60
CA TYR A 49 9.56 -1.26 -9.89
C TYR A 49 8.05 -1.42 -10.08
N ASP A 50 7.58 -1.66 -11.30
CA ASP A 50 6.16 -1.90 -11.56
C ASP A 50 5.66 -3.15 -10.83
N LEU A 51 6.44 -4.24 -10.82
CA LEU A 51 6.13 -5.43 -10.01
C LEU A 51 6.00 -5.10 -8.53
N PHE A 52 6.96 -4.35 -7.96
CA PHE A 52 6.91 -3.91 -6.57
C PHE A 52 5.61 -3.15 -6.28
N MET A 53 5.27 -2.16 -7.12
CA MET A 53 4.06 -1.35 -6.96
C MET A 53 2.77 -2.18 -7.06
N ILE A 54 2.73 -3.21 -7.91
CA ILE A 54 1.58 -4.12 -7.98
C ILE A 54 1.50 -4.98 -6.72
N SER A 55 2.62 -5.55 -6.28
CA SER A 55 2.66 -6.43 -5.10
C SER A 55 2.36 -5.70 -3.79
N THR A 56 2.75 -4.43 -3.66
CA THR A 56 2.40 -3.57 -2.51
C THR A 56 1.07 -2.86 -2.69
N ASN A 57 0.39 -3.09 -3.81
CA ASN A 57 -0.89 -2.47 -4.13
C ASN A 57 -0.81 -0.92 -4.09
N GLN A 58 0.30 -0.39 -4.59
CA GLN A 58 0.53 1.04 -4.79
C GLN A 58 0.38 1.47 -6.25
N SER A 59 0.18 0.51 -7.15
CA SER A 59 -0.19 0.79 -8.53
C SER A 59 -1.67 1.13 -8.60
N GLU A 60 -2.01 2.32 -9.12
CA GLU A 60 -3.34 2.59 -9.67
C GLU A 60 -3.51 1.77 -10.95
N VAL A 61 -3.66 0.45 -10.80
CA VAL A 61 -4.27 -0.31 -11.88
C VAL A 61 -5.73 0.14 -11.90
N VAL A 62 -6.07 0.97 -12.89
CA VAL A 62 -7.47 1.22 -13.26
C VAL A 62 -8.00 -0.09 -13.84
N CYS A 63 -8.33 -1.01 -12.96
CA CYS A 63 -9.13 -2.19 -13.21
C CYS A 63 -10.29 -2.12 -12.21
N GLU A 64 -11.45 -2.71 -12.50
CA GLU A 64 -12.71 -2.55 -11.74
C GLU A 64 -12.56 -2.61 -10.20
N GLN A 65 -11.52 -3.30 -9.70
CA GLN A 65 -11.11 -3.35 -8.28
C GLN A 65 -10.82 -1.97 -7.64
N SER A 66 -10.37 -0.97 -8.41
CA SER A 66 -10.16 0.40 -7.92
C SER A 66 -11.48 1.13 -7.62
N LEU A 67 -12.57 0.82 -8.35
CA LEU A 67 -13.91 1.27 -7.97
C LEU A 67 -14.39 0.55 -6.70
N LEU A 68 -14.11 -0.75 -6.59
CA LEU A 68 -14.50 -1.55 -5.42
C LEU A 68 -13.79 -1.13 -4.13
N ARG A 69 -12.54 -0.64 -4.17
CA ARG A 69 -11.88 -0.08 -2.98
C ARG A 69 -12.60 1.13 -2.38
N GLY A 70 -13.12 2.03 -3.22
CA GLY A 70 -13.94 3.14 -2.75
C GLY A 70 -15.24 2.65 -2.09
N LEU A 71 -15.79 1.53 -2.56
CA LEU A 71 -16.92 0.85 -1.91
C LEU A 71 -16.51 0.18 -0.59
N ASP A 72 -15.34 -0.46 -0.50
CA ASP A 72 -14.86 -1.10 0.72
C ASP A 72 -14.64 -0.07 1.85
N ASP A 73 -14.06 1.08 1.54
CA ASP A 73 -13.87 2.19 2.48
C ASP A 73 -15.22 2.75 2.95
N LEU A 74 -16.16 2.98 2.02
CA LEU A 74 -17.51 3.45 2.34
C LEU A 74 -18.30 2.45 3.21
N ILE A 75 -18.17 1.15 2.93
CA ILE A 75 -18.79 0.08 3.72
C ILE A 75 -18.19 0.04 5.12
N SER A 76 -16.86 0.15 5.24
CA SER A 76 -16.16 0.19 6.53
C SER A 76 -16.66 1.35 7.41
N ASP A 77 -16.75 2.54 6.83
CA ASP A 77 -17.24 3.75 7.50
C ASP A 77 -18.71 3.60 7.93
N ALA A 78 -19.57 3.07 7.06
CA ALA A 78 -20.97 2.82 7.37
C ALA A 78 -21.14 1.82 8.53
N VAL A 79 -20.33 0.76 8.57
CA VAL A 79 -20.34 -0.22 9.68
C VAL A 79 -19.83 0.43 10.97
N ALA A 80 -18.80 1.27 10.91
CA ALA A 80 -18.30 2.03 12.05
C ALA A 80 -19.38 2.98 12.60
N LEU A 81 -20.09 3.70 11.73
CA LEU A 81 -21.18 4.59 12.11
C LEU A 81 -22.35 3.82 12.77
N ARG A 82 -22.76 2.68 12.20
CA ARG A 82 -23.81 1.83 12.79
C ARG A 82 -23.43 1.36 14.19
N ARG A 83 -22.19 0.89 14.38
CA ARG A 83 -21.68 0.50 15.70
C ARG A 83 -21.74 1.66 16.69
N LYS A 84 -21.34 2.86 16.24
CA LYS A 84 -21.38 4.07 17.07
C LYS A 84 -22.81 4.37 17.52
N ILE A 85 -23.77 4.41 16.60
CA ILE A 85 -25.20 4.68 16.88
C ILE A 85 -25.77 3.67 17.88
N ILE A 86 -25.51 2.38 17.69
CA ILE A 86 -25.98 1.32 18.60
C ILE A 86 -25.38 1.51 20.01
N SER A 87 -24.09 1.84 20.09
CA SER A 87 -23.41 2.07 21.38
C SER A 87 -23.89 3.32 22.11
N THR A 88 -24.37 4.35 21.41
CA THR A 88 -24.92 5.57 22.02
C THR A 88 -26.43 5.52 22.28
N ARG A 89 -27.11 4.42 21.93
CA ARG A 89 -28.54 4.29 22.22
C ARG A 89 -28.74 4.13 23.73
N PRO A 90 -29.40 5.07 24.43
CA PRO A 90 -29.62 4.95 25.87
C PRO A 90 -30.48 3.71 26.15
N ALA A 91 -30.15 3.00 27.23
CA ALA A 91 -30.96 1.89 27.71
C ALA A 91 -32.37 2.41 28.02
N ILE A 92 -33.37 1.84 27.36
CA ILE A 92 -34.78 2.09 27.70
C ILE A 92 -34.95 1.57 29.13
N PRO A 93 -35.31 2.41 30.11
CA PRO A 93 -35.55 1.95 31.48
C PRO A 93 -36.69 0.93 31.44
N ALA A 94 -36.48 -0.23 32.06
CA ALA A 94 -37.55 -1.19 32.28
C ALA A 94 -38.43 -0.66 33.41
N GLU A 95 -39.65 -0.23 33.09
CA GLU A 95 -40.74 -0.04 34.03
C GLU A 95 -41.64 -1.29 34.05
#